data_AF-A0A851WBH9-F1
#
_entry.id   AF-A0A851WBH9-F1
#
_cell.length_a   1.000
_cell.length_b   1.000
_cell.length_c   1.000
_cell.angle_alpha   90.00
_cell.angle_beta   90.00
_cell.angle_gamma   90.00
#
_symmetry.space_group_name_H-M   'P 1'
#
loop_
_entity.id
_entity.type
_entity.pdbx_description
1 polymer ?
#
loop_
_entity_poly.entity_id
_entity_poly.type
_entity_poly.pdbx_seq_one_letter_code
_entity_poly.pdbx_strand_id
1 'polypeptide(L)'
;QSTCSLRGCCWSPQSDTSVPWCFFSPKHGYKVQGSQKSTQAGFEATLKRLPSPSLFGNDIHTVLLTGEYQTPNRFRFKITDPNSQRFEVPHEHVRPFTGSAATGLNYKVEL
;
A
#
# COMPACT_ATOMS: atom_id res chain seq x y z
N GLN A 1 -4.79 10.06 25.42
CA GLN A 1 -5.41 8.73 25.54
C GLN A 1 -6.73 8.60 24.78
N SER A 2 -7.78 9.38 25.06
CA SER A 2 -9.13 9.23 24.45
C SER A 2 -9.12 9.14 22.92
N THR A 3 -8.45 10.08 22.23
CA THR A 3 -8.32 10.07 20.76
C THR A 3 -7.60 8.82 20.26
N CYS A 4 -6.62 8.30 21.00
CA CYS A 4 -5.88 7.09 20.63
C CYS A 4 -6.79 5.86 20.64
N SER A 5 -7.58 5.71 21.72
CA SER A 5 -8.55 4.63 21.86
C SER A 5 -9.65 4.72 20.80
N LEU A 6 -10.16 5.92 20.51
CA LEU A 6 -11.17 6.14 19.47
C LEU A 6 -10.65 5.77 18.07
N ARG A 7 -9.35 5.96 17.83
CA ARG A 7 -8.67 5.54 16.60
C ARG A 7 -8.28 4.06 16.59
N GLY A 8 -8.55 3.29 17.65
CA GLY A 8 -8.18 1.86 17.72
C GLY A 8 -6.66 1.59 17.78
N CYS A 9 -5.89 2.60 18.18
CA CYS A 9 -4.43 2.55 18.28
C CYS A 9 -3.97 2.05 19.66
N CYS A 10 -2.66 1.82 19.79
CA CYS A 10 -2.01 1.46 21.06
C CYS A 10 -1.57 2.73 21.80
N TRP A 11 -1.88 2.81 23.09
CA TRP A 11 -1.50 3.92 23.97
C TRP A 11 -0.39 3.47 24.93
N SER A 12 0.78 4.10 24.84
CA SER A 12 1.94 3.83 25.70
C SER A 12 2.70 5.14 25.93
N PRO A 13 2.40 5.89 27.01
CA PRO A 13 3.10 7.15 27.30
C PRO A 13 4.59 6.88 27.56
N GLN A 14 5.44 7.76 27.06
CA GLN A 14 6.90 7.67 27.17
C GLN A 14 7.46 8.92 27.84
N SER A 15 8.60 8.80 28.52
CA SER A 15 9.32 9.94 29.09
C SER A 15 9.91 10.84 28.00
N ASP A 16 10.40 10.24 26.92
CA ASP A 16 10.87 10.94 25.73
C ASP A 16 9.67 11.37 24.86
N THR A 17 9.56 12.67 24.60
CA THR A 17 8.48 13.26 23.81
C THR A 17 8.63 13.02 22.30
N SER A 18 9.80 12.57 21.83
CA SER A 18 10.03 12.18 20.44
C SER A 18 9.43 10.80 20.11
N VAL A 19 9.20 9.96 21.12
CA VAL A 19 8.60 8.64 20.94
C VAL A 19 7.07 8.76 20.92
N PRO A 20 6.37 8.30 19.87
CA PRO A 20 4.93 8.44 19.78
C PRO A 20 4.20 7.72 20.91
N TRP A 21 3.47 8.47 21.75
CA TRP A 21 2.65 7.89 22.83
C TRP A 21 1.44 7.12 22.30
N CYS A 22 1.00 7.43 21.08
CA CYS A 22 -0.08 6.75 20.39
C CYS A 22 0.41 6.26 19.03
N PHE A 23 0.38 4.96 18.79
CA PHE A 23 0.93 4.35 17.58
C PHE A 23 0.00 3.27 17.02
N PHE A 24 0.16 2.96 15.74
CA PHE A 24 -0.69 1.99 15.07
C PHE A 24 -0.61 0.60 15.69
N SER A 25 -1.77 -0.02 15.85
CA SER A 25 -1.87 -1.44 16.18
C SER A 25 -1.79 -2.29 14.90
N PRO A 26 -1.42 -3.58 14.99
CA PRO A 26 -1.46 -4.52 13.85
C PRO A 26 -2.84 -4.74 13.23
N LYS A 27 -3.90 -4.17 13.83
CA LYS A 27 -5.27 -4.23 13.32
C LYS A 27 -5.57 -3.17 12.25
N HIS A 28 -4.66 -2.20 12.07
CA HIS A 28 -4.73 -1.20 11.01
C HIS A 28 -4.02 -1.69 9.75
N GLY A 29 -4.47 -1.20 8.60
CA GLY A 29 -3.89 -1.52 7.30
C GLY A 29 -4.79 -2.43 6.48
N TYR A 30 -4.17 -3.18 5.59
CA TYR A 30 -4.84 -4.02 4.60
C TYR A 30 -4.24 -5.42 4.63
N LYS A 31 -5.04 -6.40 4.20
CA LYS A 31 -4.58 -7.76 3.94
C LYS A 31 -4.80 -8.12 2.48
N VAL A 32 -3.95 -8.99 1.95
CA VAL A 32 -4.16 -9.58 0.63
C VAL A 32 -5.47 -10.37 0.64
N GLN A 33 -6.30 -10.13 -0.36
CA GLN A 33 -7.52 -10.90 -0.60
C GLN A 33 -7.27 -11.90 -1.73
N GLY A 34 -7.29 -13.19 -1.39
CA GLY A 34 -7.01 -14.25 -2.35
C GLY A 34 -5.51 -14.39 -2.60
N SER A 35 -5.14 -14.64 -3.85
CA SER A 35 -3.74 -14.82 -4.27
C SER A 35 -3.28 -13.69 -5.18
N GLN A 36 -1.96 -13.55 -5.28
CA GLN A 36 -1.32 -12.73 -6.29
C GLN A 36 -1.62 -13.28 -7.69
N LYS A 37 -2.00 -12.40 -8.61
CA LYS A 37 -2.20 -12.70 -10.03
C LYS A 37 -0.99 -12.23 -10.83
N SER A 38 -0.39 -13.12 -11.62
CA SER A 38 0.70 -12.75 -12.53
C SER A 38 0.19 -11.87 -13.68
N THR A 39 0.99 -10.89 -14.08
CA THR A 39 0.75 -10.06 -15.26
C THR A 39 1.98 -10.07 -16.17
N GLN A 40 1.86 -9.55 -17.39
CA GLN A 40 3.00 -9.44 -18.30
C GLN A 40 4.16 -8.62 -17.71
N ALA A 41 3.84 -7.53 -16.99
CA ALA A 41 4.83 -6.63 -16.39
C ALA A 41 5.26 -7.05 -14.98
N GLY A 42 4.49 -7.89 -14.29
CA GLY A 42 4.80 -8.35 -12.94
C GLY A 42 3.60 -9.02 -12.29
N PHE A 43 2.90 -8.31 -11.39
CA PHE A 43 1.78 -8.90 -10.68
C PHE A 43 0.72 -7.89 -10.24
N GLU A 44 -0.43 -8.41 -9.86
CA GLU A 44 -1.50 -7.68 -9.18
C GLU A 44 -1.97 -8.44 -7.94
N ALA A 45 -2.35 -7.69 -6.91
CA ALA A 45 -2.96 -8.24 -5.71
C ALA A 45 -4.07 -7.31 -5.20
N THR A 46 -5.25 -7.87 -4.95
CA THR A 46 -6.34 -7.13 -4.30
C THR A 46 -6.07 -7.04 -2.81
N LEU A 47 -6.13 -5.84 -2.24
CA LEU A 47 -5.96 -5.61 -0.81
C LEU A 47 -7.29 -5.18 -0.19
N LYS A 48 -7.68 -5.83 0.91
CA LYS A 48 -8.89 -5.52 1.69
C LYS A 48 -8.51 -4.84 3.00
N ARG A 49 -9.14 -3.70 3.28
CA ARG A 49 -8.94 -2.97 4.54
C ARG A 49 -9.32 -3.85 5.73
N LEU A 50 -8.48 -3.86 6.76
CA LEU A 50 -8.81 -4.49 8.03
C LEU A 50 -9.88 -3.67 8.76
N PRO A 51 -10.79 -4.33 9.52
CA PRO A 51 -11.82 -3.63 10.28
C PRO A 51 -11.19 -2.84 11.43
N SER A 52 -10.91 -1.57 11.18
CA SER A 52 -10.33 -0.60 12.12
C SER A 52 -11.09 0.74 12.03
N PRO A 53 -11.15 1.54 13.11
CA PRO A 53 -11.77 2.87 13.06
C PRO A 53 -11.19 3.75 11.95
N SER A 54 -12.00 4.66 11.42
CA SER A 54 -11.50 5.65 10.48
C SER A 54 -10.66 6.69 11.20
N LEU A 55 -9.56 7.12 10.59
CA LEU A 55 -8.72 8.20 11.13
C LEU A 55 -9.17 9.57 10.64
N PHE A 56 -9.48 9.67 9.34
CA PHE A 56 -9.75 10.93 8.63
C PHE A 56 -10.97 10.86 7.71
N GLY A 57 -11.74 9.76 7.74
CA GLY A 57 -12.90 9.54 6.87
C GLY A 57 -12.52 8.99 5.49
N ASN A 58 -13.54 8.62 4.71
CA ASN A 58 -13.45 8.20 3.30
C ASN A 58 -12.44 7.05 3.03
N ASP A 59 -12.41 6.06 3.92
CA ASP A 59 -11.57 4.88 3.75
C ASP A 59 -11.96 4.05 2.50
N ILE A 60 -10.97 3.76 1.65
CA ILE A 60 -11.16 2.92 0.46
C ILE A 60 -11.03 1.45 0.86
N HIS A 61 -12.14 0.72 0.92
CA HIS A 61 -12.16 -0.62 1.52
C HIS A 61 -11.42 -1.69 0.72
N THR A 62 -11.35 -1.52 -0.61
CA THR A 62 -10.68 -2.44 -1.53
C THR A 62 -9.77 -1.61 -2.42
N VAL A 63 -8.47 -1.90 -2.39
CA VAL A 63 -7.47 -1.27 -3.26
C VAL A 63 -6.74 -2.33 -4.07
N LEU A 64 -6.21 -1.96 -5.23
CA LEU A 64 -5.44 -2.84 -6.10
C LEU A 64 -3.97 -2.46 -6.02
N LEU A 65 -3.12 -3.40 -5.60
CA LEU A 65 -1.69 -3.29 -5.74
C LEU A 65 -1.29 -3.83 -7.11
N THR A 66 -0.61 -3.01 -7.92
CA THR A 66 0.01 -3.42 -9.18
C THR A 66 1.52 -3.27 -9.06
N GLY A 67 2.26 -4.36 -9.24
CA GLY A 67 3.72 -4.41 -9.25
C GLY A 67 4.27 -4.62 -10.67
N GLU A 68 5.27 -3.84 -11.04
CA GLU A 68 5.92 -3.84 -12.36
C GLU A 68 7.44 -4.03 -12.20
N TYR A 69 7.98 -5.09 -12.79
CA TYR A 69 9.42 -5.35 -12.89
C TYR A 69 9.99 -4.63 -14.11
N GLN A 70 10.15 -3.30 -14.01
CA GLN A 70 10.45 -2.48 -15.18
C GLN A 70 11.88 -2.68 -15.73
N THR A 71 12.87 -2.85 -14.85
CA THR A 71 14.27 -3.10 -15.23
C THR A 71 14.97 -3.96 -14.15
N PRO A 72 16.17 -4.52 -14.40
CA PRO A 72 16.95 -5.23 -13.38
C PRO A 72 17.18 -4.45 -12.08
N ASN A 73 17.14 -3.11 -12.14
CA ASN A 73 17.42 -2.21 -11.02
C ASN A 73 16.24 -1.29 -10.68
N ARG A 74 15.05 -1.50 -11.25
CA ARG A 74 13.89 -0.63 -11.05
C ARG A 74 12.61 -1.43 -10.94
N PHE A 75 12.13 -1.52 -9.72
CA PHE A 75 10.77 -1.93 -9.41
C PHE A 75 9.86 -0.70 -9.35
N ARG A 76 8.63 -0.84 -9.83
CA ARG A 76 7.56 0.13 -9.59
C ARG A 76 6.36 -0.60 -9.03
N PHE A 77 5.69 0.00 -8.05
CA PHE A 77 4.35 -0.43 -7.66
C PHE A 77 3.44 0.78 -7.53
N LYS A 78 2.14 0.55 -7.67
CA LYS A 78 1.10 1.52 -7.32
C LYS A 78 -0.03 0.83 -6.58
N ILE A 79 -0.68 1.58 -5.70
CA ILE A 79 -1.89 1.17 -5.00
C ILE A 79 -3.00 2.11 -5.46
N THR A 80 -4.01 1.56 -6.14
CA THR A 80 -5.10 2.34 -6.74
C THR A 80 -6.45 1.88 -6.22
N ASP A 81 -7.46 2.74 -6.37
CA ASP A 81 -8.85 2.33 -6.19
C ASP A 81 -9.32 1.66 -7.50
N PRO A 82 -9.68 0.37 -7.49
CA PRO A 82 -10.13 -0.32 -8.71
C PRO A 82 -11.53 0.11 -9.16
N ASN A 83 -12.32 0.76 -8.28
CA ASN A 83 -13.70 1.15 -8.57
C ASN A 83 -13.85 2.64 -8.90
N SER A 84 -12.80 3.44 -8.69
CA SER A 84 -12.82 4.87 -8.95
C SER A 84 -11.46 5.36 -9.42
N GLN A 85 -11.41 5.98 -10.60
CA GLN A 85 -10.19 6.58 -11.11
C GLN A 85 -9.82 7.80 -10.25
N ARG A 86 -8.69 7.71 -9.55
CA ARG A 86 -8.12 8.81 -8.76
C ARG A 86 -7.12 9.60 -9.61
N PHE A 87 -6.80 10.80 -9.15
CA PHE A 87 -5.78 11.62 -9.79
C PHE A 87 -4.44 10.87 -9.84
N GLU A 88 -3.88 10.75 -11.05
CA GLU A 88 -2.49 10.36 -11.29
C GLU A 88 -1.76 11.58 -11.85
N VAL A 89 -0.51 11.81 -11.43
CA VAL A 89 0.29 12.96 -11.86
C VAL A 89 0.53 12.87 -13.38
N PRO A 90 0.13 13.88 -14.18
CA PRO A 90 0.38 13.91 -15.62
C PRO A 90 1.84 14.29 -15.90
N HIS A 91 2.75 13.37 -15.63
CA HIS A 91 4.18 13.62 -15.73
C HIS A 91 4.65 13.68 -17.19
N GLU A 92 5.47 14.68 -17.54
CA GLU A 92 5.91 14.92 -18.93
C GLU A 92 6.84 13.82 -19.47
N HIS A 93 7.75 13.31 -18.63
CA HIS A 93 8.74 12.30 -19.01
C HIS A 93 8.43 10.86 -18.56
N VAL A 94 7.79 10.65 -17.40
CA VAL A 94 7.45 9.31 -16.93
C VAL A 94 6.27 8.78 -17.74
N ARG A 95 6.49 7.69 -18.49
CA ARG A 95 5.47 7.05 -19.32
C ARG A 95 4.91 5.79 -18.65
N PRO A 96 3.65 5.41 -18.95
CA PRO A 96 3.13 4.10 -18.58
C PRO A 96 4.03 2.98 -19.10
N PHE A 97 4.27 1.96 -18.29
CA PHE A 97 5.07 0.81 -18.69
C PHE A 97 4.20 -0.18 -19.47
N THR A 98 4.62 -0.49 -20.70
CA THR A 98 3.93 -1.43 -21.60
C THR A 98 4.79 -2.65 -21.93
N GLY A 99 5.97 -2.77 -21.30
CA GLY A 99 6.90 -3.89 -21.50
C GLY A 99 6.56 -5.12 -20.67
N SER A 100 7.29 -6.20 -20.96
CA SER A 100 7.30 -7.41 -20.13
C SER A 100 8.22 -7.24 -18.93
N ALA A 101 7.99 -8.03 -17.88
CA ALA A 101 8.85 -8.09 -16.71
C ALA A 101 10.32 -8.31 -17.10
N ALA A 102 11.22 -7.51 -16.54
CA ALA A 102 12.65 -7.63 -16.75
C ALA A 102 13.19 -8.95 -16.17
N THR A 103 14.22 -9.50 -16.81
CA THR A 103 14.96 -10.68 -16.33
C THR A 103 16.24 -10.24 -15.60
N GLY A 104 16.86 -11.14 -14.83
CA GLY A 104 18.12 -10.85 -14.13
C GLY A 104 17.99 -9.75 -13.06
N LEU A 105 16.90 -9.78 -12.29
CA LEU A 105 16.61 -8.76 -11.27
C LEU A 105 17.67 -8.76 -10.16
N ASN A 106 18.09 -7.56 -9.75
CA ASN A 106 18.99 -7.35 -8.61
C ASN A 106 18.23 -7.15 -7.28
N TYR A 107 16.94 -7.48 -7.27
CA TYR A 107 16.05 -7.36 -6.12
C TYR A 107 15.02 -8.48 -6.11
N LYS A 108 14.45 -8.75 -4.94
CA LYS A 108 13.32 -9.66 -4.75
C LYS A 108 12.18 -8.91 -4.07
N VAL A 109 10.96 -9.13 -4.52
CA VAL A 109 9.75 -8.58 -3.91
C VAL A 109 9.01 -9.71 -3.20
N GLU A 110 8.66 -9.48 -1.94
CA GLU A 110 7.87 -10.38 -1.11
C GLU A 110 6.60 -9.64 -0.65
N LEU A 111 5.45 -10.33 -0.70
CA LEU A 111 4.14 -9.79 -0.37
C LEU A 111 3.58 -10.46 0.89
#